data_AF-A0A1H0W6A3-F1
#
_entry.id   AF-A0A1H0W6A3-F1
#
_cell.length_a   1.000
_cell.length_b   1.000
_cell.length_c   1.000
_cell.angle_alpha   90.00
_cell.angle_beta   90.00
_cell.angle_gamma   90.00
#
_symmetry.space_group_name_H-M   'P 1'
#
loop_
_entity.id
_entity.type
_entity.pdbx_description
1 polymer ?
#
loop_
_entity_poly.entity_id
_entity_poly.type
_entity_poly.pdbx_seq_one_letter_code
_entity_poly.pdbx_strand_id
1 'polypeptide(L)'
;MLLFLNFLKKKKNEENPKQQANTTAPIPNKPDEKVATRKGEIGEYKIDIQLDQLPKDCRYLSDLLIKNPKAKSGYSQIDHVVLTPYGIFSIETKNYQGTIYGGKDRKTWLVNGKFKMMNPFIQNYGHIKALTSLIDEKYHDLFISMVSFTKRCTFKVDLDYRKISSNEMIVYDIELSEFIHRKISLF
;
A
#
# COMPACT_ATOMS: atom_id res chain seq x y z
N MET A 1 42.47 52.42 -22.32
CA MET A 1 42.02 53.71 -22.89
C MET A 1 40.82 54.15 -22.07
N LEU A 2 41.07 55.10 -21.16
CA LEU A 2 40.16 55.90 -20.32
C LEU A 2 39.14 55.18 -19.41
N LEU A 3 38.83 55.58 -18.16
CA LEU A 3 39.45 56.32 -17.05
C LEU A 3 38.29 56.76 -16.11
N PHE A 4 38.60 56.96 -14.82
CA PHE A 4 37.85 57.77 -13.81
C PHE A 4 36.48 57.26 -13.30
N LEU A 5 36.03 57.42 -12.05
CA LEU A 5 36.61 57.70 -10.72
C LEU A 5 35.46 57.57 -9.68
N ASN A 6 35.81 57.43 -8.40
CA ASN A 6 34.99 57.57 -7.19
C ASN A 6 33.97 58.73 -7.21
N PHE A 7 32.87 58.63 -6.43
CA PHE A 7 32.60 59.61 -5.35
C PHE A 7 31.53 59.19 -4.32
N LEU A 8 31.74 59.72 -3.11
CA LEU A 8 31.01 59.57 -1.86
C LEU A 8 29.52 59.94 -1.90
N LYS A 9 28.70 59.33 -1.01
CA LYS A 9 28.14 60.03 0.16
C LYS A 9 27.42 59.13 1.16
N LYS A 10 27.96 59.17 2.36
CA LYS A 10 27.41 58.77 3.66
C LYS A 10 26.14 59.60 3.93
N LYS A 11 25.02 58.97 4.23
CA LYS A 11 23.93 59.59 5.02
C LYS A 11 23.58 58.66 6.18
N LYS A 12 24.00 59.12 7.35
CA LYS A 12 23.70 58.60 8.69
C LYS A 12 22.29 59.11 9.03
N ASN A 13 21.35 58.25 9.39
CA ASN A 13 20.14 58.63 10.12
C ASN A 13 19.81 57.48 11.10
N GLU A 14 20.12 57.77 12.35
CA GLU A 14 19.44 57.44 13.62
C GLU A 14 18.90 56.02 13.89
N GLU A 15 19.41 55.47 14.99
CA GLU A 15 19.04 54.21 15.63
C GLU A 15 17.65 54.29 16.29
N ASN A 16 16.91 53.18 16.24
CA ASN A 16 16.15 52.73 17.41
C ASN A 16 16.01 51.18 17.39
N PRO A 17 16.37 50.47 18.48
CA PRO A 17 16.47 49.01 18.49
C PRO A 17 15.13 48.35 18.79
N LYS A 18 14.62 47.50 17.89
CA LYS A 18 13.52 46.57 18.19
C LYS A 18 13.81 45.18 17.64
N GLN A 19 14.28 44.34 18.57
CA GLN A 19 13.96 42.92 18.76
C GLN A 19 14.04 42.00 17.53
N GLN A 20 15.06 41.15 17.55
CA GLN A 20 15.10 39.86 16.85
C GLN A 20 13.80 39.08 17.11
N ALA A 21 12.95 38.97 16.09
CA ALA A 21 11.98 37.90 16.01
C ALA A 21 12.64 36.70 15.34
N ASN A 22 13.17 35.78 16.16
CA ASN A 22 13.43 34.41 15.72
C ASN A 22 12.08 33.76 15.40
N THR A 23 11.60 33.89 14.17
CA THR A 23 10.53 33.05 13.66
C THR A 23 11.13 31.73 13.19
N THR A 24 11.41 30.82 14.11
CA THR A 24 11.45 29.40 13.77
C THR A 24 10.04 29.02 13.33
N ALA A 25 9.87 28.78 12.03
CA ALA A 25 8.65 28.21 11.49
C ALA A 25 8.34 26.90 12.24
N PRO A 26 7.08 26.67 12.66
CA PRO A 26 6.72 25.44 13.34
C PRO A 26 6.95 24.25 12.41
N ILE A 27 7.77 23.30 12.87
CA ILE A 27 7.99 22.01 12.20
C ILE A 27 6.62 21.31 12.12
N PRO A 28 6.14 20.89 10.93
CA PRO A 28 4.87 20.21 10.82
C PRO A 28 4.88 18.91 11.64
N ASN A 29 3.81 18.73 12.42
CA ASN A 29 3.58 17.61 13.33
C ASN A 29 3.72 16.25 12.59
N LYS A 30 4.64 15.40 13.06
CA LYS A 30 4.88 13.99 12.63
C LYS A 30 4.04 12.86 13.33
N PRO A 31 2.99 13.09 14.15
CA PRO A 31 2.31 12.00 14.86
C PRO A 31 1.36 11.18 13.96
N ASP A 32 0.73 11.79 12.94
CA ASP A 32 -0.30 11.13 12.13
C ASP A 32 0.25 10.02 11.22
N GLU A 33 1.46 10.22 10.67
CA GLU A 33 2.13 9.24 9.81
C GLU A 33 2.52 7.98 10.60
N LYS A 34 3.14 8.15 11.78
CA LYS A 34 3.51 7.03 12.67
C LYS A 34 2.30 6.19 13.07
N VAL A 35 1.16 6.84 13.33
CA VAL A 35 -0.09 6.15 13.66
C VAL A 35 -0.63 5.38 12.46
N ALA A 36 -0.54 5.94 11.26
CA ALA A 36 -0.95 5.25 10.04
C ALA A 36 -0.07 4.03 9.75
N THR A 37 1.25 4.16 9.83
CA THR A 37 2.20 3.05 9.68
C THR A 37 1.90 1.93 10.67
N ARG A 38 1.79 2.26 11.96
CA ARG A 38 1.47 1.26 13.00
C ARG A 38 0.13 0.56 12.77
N LYS A 39 -0.86 1.27 12.22
CA LYS A 39 -2.13 0.64 11.82
C LYS A 39 -1.92 -0.33 10.65
N GLY A 40 -1.10 0.02 9.67
CA GLY A 40 -0.71 -0.90 8.58
C GLY A 40 -0.10 -2.19 9.14
N GLU A 41 0.96 -2.05 9.95
CA GLU A 41 1.69 -3.16 10.59
C GLU A 41 0.75 -4.08 11.39
N ILE A 42 -0.18 -3.53 12.18
CA ILE A 42 -1.17 -4.34 12.94
C ILE A 42 -2.11 -5.09 11.98
N GLY A 43 -2.43 -4.51 10.83
CA GLY A 43 -3.22 -5.17 9.81
C GLY A 43 -2.49 -6.39 9.25
N GLU A 44 -1.24 -6.20 8.86
CA GLU A 44 -0.37 -7.24 8.29
C GLU A 44 -0.10 -8.36 9.30
N TYR A 45 0.22 -8.02 10.55
CA TYR A 45 0.42 -9.02 11.61
C TYR A 45 -0.80 -9.94 11.84
N LYS A 46 -2.02 -9.44 11.64
CA LYS A 46 -3.22 -10.30 11.70
C LYS A 46 -3.28 -11.29 10.56
N ILE A 47 -2.75 -10.92 9.39
CA ILE A 47 -2.67 -11.80 8.23
C ILE A 47 -1.64 -12.90 8.52
N ASP A 48 -0.48 -12.57 9.07
CA ASP A 48 0.51 -13.59 9.51
C ASP A 48 -0.14 -14.65 10.42
N ILE A 49 -0.92 -14.24 11.43
CA ILE A 49 -1.65 -15.16 12.33
C ILE A 49 -2.60 -16.09 11.57
N GLN A 50 -3.23 -15.61 10.49
CA GLN A 50 -4.10 -16.45 9.67
C GLN A 50 -3.31 -17.38 8.76
N LEU A 51 -2.18 -16.90 8.22
CA LEU A 51 -1.31 -17.69 7.35
C LEU A 51 -0.60 -18.82 8.11
N ASP A 52 -0.31 -18.64 9.40
CA ASP A 52 0.21 -19.68 10.30
C ASP A 52 -0.75 -20.87 10.49
N GLN A 53 -2.03 -20.70 10.15
CA GLN A 53 -3.04 -21.76 10.23
C GLN A 53 -3.13 -22.60 8.95
N LEU A 54 -2.39 -22.24 7.90
CA LEU A 54 -2.38 -22.99 6.64
C LEU A 54 -1.70 -24.36 6.80
N PRO A 55 -2.02 -25.33 5.92
CA PRO A 55 -1.45 -26.67 6.01
C PRO A 55 0.05 -26.66 5.69
N LYS A 56 0.73 -27.75 6.07
CA LYS A 56 2.19 -27.87 5.97
C LYS A 56 2.76 -27.85 4.55
N ASP A 57 1.94 -28.00 3.53
CA ASP A 57 2.33 -27.90 2.11
C ASP A 57 2.23 -26.46 1.57
N CYS A 58 1.64 -25.54 2.34
CA CYS A 58 1.63 -24.12 2.06
C CYS A 58 2.83 -23.43 2.72
N ARG A 59 3.35 -22.40 2.05
CA ARG A 59 4.41 -21.51 2.57
C ARG A 59 3.99 -20.08 2.32
N TYR A 60 4.42 -19.16 3.16
CA TYR A 60 4.21 -17.74 2.92
C TYR A 60 5.47 -16.94 3.22
N LEU A 61 5.53 -15.77 2.60
CA LEU A 61 6.54 -14.73 2.80
C LEU A 61 5.77 -13.44 3.11
N SER A 62 6.29 -12.63 4.03
CA SER A 62 5.70 -11.35 4.43
C SER A 62 6.71 -10.21 4.22
N ASP A 63 6.21 -9.00 3.97
CA ASP A 63 6.95 -7.75 3.75
C ASP A 63 8.08 -7.87 2.69
N LEU A 64 7.70 -8.31 1.48
CA LEU A 64 8.67 -8.47 0.38
C LEU A 64 8.93 -7.14 -0.31
N LEU A 65 10.20 -6.78 -0.47
CA LEU A 65 10.63 -5.66 -1.30
C LEU A 65 11.26 -6.16 -2.61
N ILE A 66 10.49 -6.13 -3.70
CA ILE A 66 10.90 -6.63 -5.02
C ILE A 66 11.28 -5.47 -5.94
N LYS A 67 12.37 -5.59 -6.69
CA LYS A 67 12.74 -4.59 -7.69
C LYS A 67 11.67 -4.49 -8.77
N ASN A 68 11.14 -3.30 -8.97
CA ASN A 68 10.15 -2.99 -10.00
C ASN A 68 10.53 -1.66 -10.69
N PRO A 69 11.30 -1.70 -11.78
CA PRO A 69 11.72 -0.49 -12.49
C PRO A 69 10.58 0.36 -13.03
N LYS A 70 9.35 -0.19 -13.13
CA LYS A 70 8.15 0.53 -13.56
C LYS A 70 7.47 1.27 -12.39
N ALA A 71 7.76 0.90 -11.15
CA ALA A 71 7.27 1.61 -9.97
C ALA A 71 8.06 2.91 -9.77
N LYS A 72 7.40 3.96 -9.24
CA LYS A 72 8.03 5.26 -9.00
C LYS A 72 9.24 5.18 -8.05
N SER A 73 9.18 4.30 -7.05
CA SER A 73 10.28 4.03 -6.12
C SER A 73 11.36 3.11 -6.70
N GLY A 74 11.10 2.47 -7.85
CA GLY A 74 11.91 1.36 -8.37
C GLY A 74 11.67 0.01 -7.68
N TYR A 75 10.72 -0.06 -6.73
CA TYR A 75 10.40 -1.26 -5.96
C TYR A 75 8.89 -1.45 -5.77
N SER A 76 8.45 -2.70 -5.70
CA SER A 76 7.14 -3.13 -5.20
C SER A 76 7.30 -3.68 -3.80
N GLN A 77 6.60 -3.10 -2.83
CA GLN A 77 6.40 -3.71 -1.52
C GLN A 77 5.13 -4.57 -1.59
N ILE A 78 5.26 -5.86 -1.27
CA ILE A 78 4.17 -6.83 -1.34
C ILE A 78 3.97 -7.36 0.08
N ASP A 79 2.80 -7.10 0.66
CA ASP A 79 2.54 -7.43 2.06
C ASP A 79 2.74 -8.91 2.31
N HIS A 80 2.09 -9.78 1.52
CA HIS A 80 2.29 -11.23 1.63
C HIS A 80 2.21 -11.94 0.28
N VAL A 81 3.00 -13.00 0.15
CA VAL A 81 2.92 -13.98 -0.92
C VAL A 81 2.72 -15.36 -0.32
N VAL A 82 1.68 -16.08 -0.75
CA VAL A 82 1.43 -17.47 -0.32
C VAL A 82 1.67 -18.41 -1.49
N LEU A 83 2.52 -19.40 -1.28
CA LEU A 83 2.79 -20.49 -2.20
C LEU A 83 2.03 -21.73 -1.72
N THR A 84 1.22 -22.29 -2.59
CA THR A 84 0.50 -23.54 -2.35
C THR A 84 0.85 -24.54 -3.46
N PRO A 85 0.50 -25.83 -3.34
CA PRO A 85 0.70 -26.78 -4.43
C PRO A 85 -0.05 -26.42 -5.72
N TYR A 86 -1.04 -25.51 -5.66
CA TYR A 86 -1.98 -25.24 -6.75
C TYR A 86 -1.97 -23.79 -7.23
N GLY A 87 -1.41 -22.85 -6.47
CA GLY A 87 -1.50 -21.43 -6.78
C GLY A 87 -0.55 -20.54 -5.98
N ILE A 88 -0.38 -19.31 -6.48
CA ILE A 88 0.44 -18.27 -5.86
C ILE A 88 -0.47 -17.09 -5.52
N PHE A 89 -0.69 -16.83 -4.24
CA PHE A 89 -1.51 -15.70 -3.80
C PHE A 89 -0.63 -14.47 -3.58
N SER A 90 -0.95 -13.36 -4.23
CA SER A 90 -0.45 -12.02 -3.88
C SER A 90 -1.51 -11.35 -3.01
N ILE A 91 -1.18 -11.06 -1.75
CA ILE A 91 -2.12 -10.53 -0.77
C ILE A 91 -1.78 -9.08 -0.46
N GLU A 92 -2.77 -8.21 -0.59
CA GLU A 92 -2.71 -6.80 -0.17
C GLU A 92 -3.63 -6.60 1.04
N THR A 93 -3.14 -5.94 2.09
CA THR A 93 -3.81 -5.79 3.38
C THR A 93 -4.28 -4.36 3.60
N LYS A 94 -5.58 -4.18 3.83
CA LYS A 94 -6.20 -2.87 4.03
C LYS A 94 -6.83 -2.75 5.42
N ASN A 95 -6.11 -2.11 6.34
CA ASN A 95 -6.60 -1.86 7.70
C ASN A 95 -7.46 -0.60 7.83
N TYR A 96 -8.57 -0.55 7.08
CA TYR A 96 -9.55 0.55 7.15
C TYR A 96 -10.77 0.23 8.01
N GLN A 97 -11.62 1.25 8.20
CA GLN A 97 -12.93 1.15 8.84
C GLN A 97 -13.97 1.95 8.05
N GLY A 98 -15.17 1.37 7.90
CA GLY A 98 -16.31 1.98 7.22
C GLY A 98 -16.58 1.41 5.84
N THR A 99 -17.29 2.14 4.99
CA THR A 99 -17.75 1.61 3.70
C THR A 99 -16.73 1.84 2.60
N ILE A 100 -16.36 0.75 1.92
CA ILE A 100 -15.47 0.74 0.75
C ILE A 100 -16.32 0.86 -0.51
N TYR A 101 -16.08 1.89 -1.30
CA TYR A 101 -16.71 2.14 -2.59
C TYR A 101 -15.67 1.93 -3.69
N GLY A 102 -15.94 1.01 -4.61
CA GLY A 102 -14.96 0.57 -5.61
C GLY A 102 -15.59 -0.15 -6.78
N GLY A 103 -14.75 -0.61 -7.70
CA GLY A 103 -15.13 -1.36 -8.89
C GLY A 103 -13.92 -1.60 -9.80
N LYS A 104 -14.05 -2.58 -10.70
CA LYS A 104 -13.00 -3.02 -11.64
C LYS A 104 -12.50 -1.85 -12.51
N ASP A 105 -13.40 -1.01 -13.02
CA ASP A 105 -13.07 0.09 -13.94
C ASP A 105 -12.49 1.35 -13.25
N ARG A 106 -12.36 1.33 -11.91
CA ARG A 106 -11.91 2.49 -11.15
C ARG A 106 -10.45 2.33 -10.75
N LYS A 107 -9.61 3.29 -11.14
CA LYS A 107 -8.21 3.37 -10.68
C LYS A 107 -8.07 3.68 -9.18
N THR A 108 -9.09 4.32 -8.61
CA THR A 108 -9.12 4.78 -7.22
C THR A 108 -10.43 4.37 -6.58
N TRP A 109 -10.34 3.82 -5.38
CA TRP A 109 -11.48 3.47 -4.53
C TRP A 109 -11.61 4.49 -3.38
N LEU A 110 -12.77 4.51 -2.73
CA LEU A 110 -13.06 5.46 -1.65
C LEU A 110 -13.42 4.72 -0.36
N VAL A 111 -12.89 5.19 0.77
CA VAL A 111 -13.35 4.82 2.11
C VAL A 111 -14.27 5.92 2.62
N ASN A 112 -15.48 5.54 3.02
CA ASN A 112 -16.56 6.44 3.47
C ASN A 112 -16.88 7.57 2.46
N GLY A 113 -16.64 7.34 1.17
CA GLY A 113 -16.85 8.32 0.10
C GLY A 113 -15.89 9.52 0.12
N LYS A 114 -14.89 9.55 1.02
CA LYS A 114 -14.01 10.70 1.24
C LYS A 114 -12.55 10.36 1.01
N PHE A 115 -12.03 9.36 1.71
CA PHE A 115 -10.61 9.01 1.64
C PHE A 115 -10.34 8.18 0.39
N LYS A 116 -9.40 8.63 -0.45
CA LYS A 116 -9.01 7.97 -1.69
C LYS A 116 -7.90 6.96 -1.44
N MET A 117 -8.07 5.76 -1.97
CA MET A 117 -7.00 4.75 -2.04
C MET A 117 -6.87 4.25 -3.48
N MET A 118 -5.66 3.86 -3.89
CA MET A 118 -5.51 3.15 -5.15
C MET A 118 -6.38 1.88 -5.14
N ASN A 119 -6.93 1.50 -6.29
CA ASN A 119 -7.59 0.21 -6.40
C ASN A 119 -6.59 -0.90 -6.01
N PRO A 120 -6.89 -1.69 -4.96
CA PRO A 120 -5.94 -2.68 -4.45
C PRO A 120 -5.66 -3.80 -5.45
N PHE A 121 -6.57 -4.07 -6.39
CA PHE A 121 -6.34 -5.04 -7.46
C PHE A 121 -5.35 -4.53 -8.52
N ILE A 122 -5.34 -3.22 -8.78
CA ILE A 122 -4.29 -2.60 -9.61
C ILE A 122 -2.94 -2.64 -8.89
N GLN A 123 -2.94 -2.48 -7.57
CA GLN A 123 -1.74 -2.62 -6.74
C GLN A 123 -1.17 -4.04 -6.86
N ASN A 124 -2.01 -5.06 -6.60
CA ASN A 124 -1.64 -6.46 -6.77
C ASN A 124 -1.22 -6.81 -8.19
N TYR A 125 -1.84 -6.25 -9.23
CA TYR A 125 -1.36 -6.45 -10.61
C TYR A 125 0.10 -6.00 -10.77
N GLY A 126 0.46 -4.85 -10.21
CA GLY A 126 1.85 -4.37 -10.19
C GLY A 126 2.79 -5.31 -9.43
N HIS A 127 2.34 -5.82 -8.29
CA HIS A 127 3.08 -6.79 -7.47
C HIS A 127 3.30 -8.11 -8.20
N ILE A 128 2.23 -8.68 -8.78
CA ILE A 128 2.27 -9.90 -9.59
C ILE A 128 3.23 -9.69 -10.76
N LYS A 129 3.19 -8.54 -11.45
CA LYS A 129 4.14 -8.27 -12.53
C LYS A 129 5.60 -8.22 -12.05
N ALA A 130 5.86 -7.70 -10.86
CA ALA A 130 7.20 -7.77 -10.26
C ALA A 130 7.59 -9.23 -9.94
N LEU A 131 6.70 -10.02 -9.34
CA LEU A 131 6.93 -11.43 -9.01
C LEU A 131 7.15 -12.30 -10.26
N THR A 132 6.40 -12.07 -11.34
CA THR A 132 6.57 -12.82 -12.60
C THR A 132 7.94 -12.63 -13.23
N SER A 133 8.69 -11.57 -12.88
CA SER A 133 10.08 -11.41 -13.33
C SER A 133 11.09 -12.33 -12.63
N LEU A 134 10.67 -12.97 -11.53
CA LEU A 134 11.48 -13.87 -10.71
C LEU A 134 11.03 -15.33 -10.81
N ILE A 135 9.88 -15.58 -11.42
CA ILE A 135 9.21 -16.89 -11.46
C ILE A 135 9.07 -17.35 -12.91
N ASP A 136 9.27 -18.65 -13.13
CA ASP A 136 9.16 -19.31 -14.43
C ASP A 136 7.76 -19.09 -15.07
N GLU A 137 7.74 -18.86 -16.38
CA GLU A 137 6.55 -18.46 -17.16
C GLU A 137 5.40 -19.45 -17.01
N LYS A 138 5.70 -20.74 -16.88
CA LYS A 138 4.70 -21.81 -16.70
C LYS A 138 3.83 -21.65 -15.43
N TYR A 139 4.24 -20.82 -14.47
CA TYR A 139 3.48 -20.56 -13.25
C TYR A 139 2.72 -19.22 -13.28
N HIS A 140 2.84 -18.41 -14.34
CA HIS A 140 2.27 -17.06 -14.37
C HIS A 140 0.73 -17.05 -14.32
N ASP A 141 0.08 -18.09 -14.84
CA ASP A 141 -1.39 -18.21 -14.82
C ASP A 141 -1.93 -18.74 -13.47
N LEU A 142 -1.04 -19.12 -12.56
CA LEU A 142 -1.41 -19.62 -11.22
C LEU A 142 -1.56 -18.51 -10.17
N PHE A 143 -1.35 -17.24 -10.57
CA PHE A 143 -1.46 -16.11 -9.67
C PHE A 143 -2.91 -15.80 -9.31
N ILE A 144 -3.14 -15.59 -8.02
CA ILE A 144 -4.41 -15.21 -7.44
C ILE A 144 -4.19 -13.88 -6.69
N SER A 145 -4.91 -12.84 -7.09
CA SER A 145 -4.90 -11.55 -6.42
C SER A 145 -5.94 -11.54 -5.30
N MET A 146 -5.47 -11.49 -4.06
CA MET A 146 -6.33 -11.42 -2.88
C MET A 146 -6.14 -10.08 -2.19
N VAL A 147 -7.23 -9.47 -1.76
CA VAL A 147 -7.22 -8.24 -0.97
C VAL A 147 -7.95 -8.49 0.35
N SER A 148 -7.24 -8.34 1.45
CA SER A 148 -7.80 -8.49 2.78
C SER A 148 -8.22 -7.14 3.35
N PHE A 149 -9.45 -7.04 3.86
CA PHE A 149 -9.93 -5.90 4.63
C PHE A 149 -10.34 -6.35 6.03
N THR A 150 -10.27 -5.46 7.03
CA THR A 150 -10.82 -5.82 8.35
C THR A 150 -12.34 -5.97 8.33
N LYS A 151 -12.90 -6.80 9.21
CA LYS A 151 -14.36 -6.87 9.48
C LYS A 151 -15.05 -5.55 9.83
N ARG A 152 -14.28 -4.49 10.11
CA ARG A 152 -14.82 -3.13 10.30
C ARG A 152 -15.18 -2.44 8.99
N CYS A 153 -14.91 -3.07 7.85
CA CYS A 153 -15.29 -2.59 6.55
C CYS A 153 -16.64 -3.16 6.11
N THR A 154 -17.39 -2.39 5.31
CA THR A 154 -18.53 -2.87 4.52
C THR A 154 -18.28 -2.58 3.05
N PHE A 155 -18.75 -3.42 2.14
CA PHE A 155 -18.41 -3.31 0.72
C PHE A 155 -19.58 -2.80 -0.13
N LYS A 156 -19.33 -1.78 -0.94
CA LYS A 156 -20.13 -1.34 -2.09
C LYS A 156 -19.28 -1.46 -3.35
N VAL A 157 -19.03 -2.72 -3.71
CA VAL A 157 -18.21 -3.17 -4.84
C VAL A 157 -18.94 -4.31 -5.56
N ASP A 158 -18.42 -4.74 -6.72
CA ASP A 158 -18.93 -5.90 -7.44
C ASP A 158 -18.88 -7.17 -6.57
N LEU A 159 -19.97 -7.93 -6.53
CA LEU A 159 -20.08 -9.18 -5.76
C LEU A 159 -19.17 -10.28 -6.33
N ASP A 160 -18.72 -10.17 -7.58
CA ASP A 160 -17.76 -11.10 -8.18
C ASP A 160 -16.48 -11.22 -7.35
N TYR A 161 -16.05 -10.15 -6.68
CA TYR A 161 -14.89 -10.18 -5.79
C TYR A 161 -15.06 -11.12 -4.59
N ARG A 162 -16.26 -11.61 -4.29
CA ARG A 162 -16.50 -12.57 -3.19
C ARG A 162 -16.74 -14.00 -3.69
N LYS A 163 -16.76 -14.22 -5.00
CA LYS A 163 -16.92 -15.56 -5.58
C LYS A 163 -15.61 -16.36 -5.45
N ILE A 164 -15.70 -17.57 -4.93
CA ILE A 164 -14.54 -18.44 -4.71
C ILE A 164 -13.86 -18.85 -6.03
N SER A 165 -14.58 -18.88 -7.15
CA SER A 165 -14.03 -19.16 -8.47
C SER A 165 -13.19 -18.01 -9.04
N SER A 166 -13.31 -16.78 -8.52
CA SER A 166 -12.56 -15.62 -9.01
C SER A 166 -11.06 -15.74 -8.70
N ASN A 167 -10.21 -15.17 -9.55
CA ASN A 167 -8.78 -14.97 -9.26
C ASN A 167 -8.48 -13.56 -8.72
N GLU A 168 -9.48 -12.68 -8.67
CA GLU A 168 -9.45 -11.43 -7.94
C GLU A 168 -10.50 -11.49 -6.84
N MET A 169 -10.08 -11.51 -5.58
CA MET A 169 -11.00 -11.68 -4.45
C MET A 169 -10.76 -10.72 -3.30
N ILE A 170 -11.85 -10.30 -2.68
CA ILE A 170 -11.89 -9.58 -1.41
C ILE A 170 -12.23 -10.55 -0.31
N VAL A 171 -11.45 -10.52 0.77
CA VAL A 171 -11.71 -11.31 1.97
C VAL A 171 -11.69 -10.42 3.20
N TYR A 172 -12.38 -10.86 4.24
CA TYR A 172 -12.15 -10.27 5.55
C TYR A 172 -10.90 -10.89 6.18
N ASP A 173 -10.18 -10.11 6.99
CA ASP A 173 -8.99 -10.54 7.72
C ASP A 173 -9.22 -11.87 8.49
N ILE A 174 -10.35 -11.99 9.18
CA ILE A 174 -10.69 -13.21 9.94
C ILE A 174 -11.14 -14.41 9.09
N GLU A 175 -11.34 -14.23 7.78
CA GLU A 175 -11.81 -15.28 6.85
C GLU A 175 -10.69 -15.73 5.91
N LEU A 176 -9.50 -15.13 6.01
CA LEU A 176 -8.43 -15.28 5.02
C LEU A 176 -7.98 -16.74 4.84
N SER A 177 -7.65 -17.43 5.92
CA SER A 177 -7.18 -18.82 5.86
C SER A 177 -8.26 -19.75 5.29
N GLU A 178 -9.52 -19.57 5.68
CA GLU A 178 -10.66 -20.35 5.19
C GLU A 178 -10.89 -20.15 3.67
N PHE A 179 -10.79 -18.92 3.19
CA PHE A 179 -10.91 -18.62 1.76
C PHE A 179 -9.75 -19.21 0.94
N ILE A 180 -8.53 -19.15 1.45
CA ILE A 180 -7.36 -19.77 0.80
C ILE A 180 -7.61 -21.28 0.68
N HIS A 181 -8.01 -21.96 1.77
CA HIS A 181 -8.33 -23.39 1.75
C HIS A 181 -9.41 -23.72 0.71
N ARG A 182 -10.53 -22.99 0.71
CA ARG A 182 -11.62 -23.24 -0.23
C ARG A 182 -11.23 -23.00 -1.67
N LYS A 183 -10.38 -22.00 -1.94
CA LYS A 183 -9.88 -21.72 -3.29
C LYS A 183 -8.99 -22.85 -3.77
N ILE A 184 -8.12 -23.35 -2.89
CA ILE A 184 -7.27 -24.52 -3.15
C ILE A 184 -8.11 -25.75 -3.49
N SER A 185 -9.22 -25.99 -2.77
CA SER A 185 -10.10 -27.15 -3.02
C SER A 185 -10.87 -27.13 -4.35
N LEU A 186 -10.72 -26.09 -5.17
CA LEU A 186 -11.30 -26.04 -6.52
C LEU A 186 -10.36 -26.53 -7.62
N PHE A 187 -9.08 -26.73 -7.30
CA PHE A 187 -8.07 -27.29 -8.20
C PHE A 187 -8.01 -28.82 -8.04
#